data_AF-A0A1Y4CQ01-F1
#
_entry.id   AF-A0A1Y4CQ01-F1
#
_cell.length_a   1.000
_cell.length_b   1.000
_cell.length_c   1.000
_cell.angle_alpha   90.00
_cell.angle_beta   90.00
_cell.angle_gamma   90.00
#
_symmetry.space_group_name_H-M   'P 1'
#
loop_
_entity.id
_entity.type
_entity.pdbx_description
1 polymer ?
#
loop_
_entity_poly.entity_id
_entity_poly.type
_entity_poly.pdbx_seq_one_letter_code
_entity_poly.pdbx_strand_id
1 'polypeptide(L)'
;RKDLLKDEEWLYSVSVLSGKGGKTVLERLPGAMELFEMHLVSIGETGTILNINDYKRRFQSWWRCLNFETKEGILARNQSASRPQTKPVSRIDEMQRVCEEAKILTRKMLKLE
;
A
#
# COMPACT_ATOMS: atom_id res chain seq x y z
N ARG A 1 17.79 17.27 -1.73
CA ARG A 1 16.60 16.69 -1.04
C ARG A 1 16.90 16.33 0.41
N LYS A 2 18.07 15.74 0.71
CA LYS A 2 18.54 15.53 2.11
C LYS A 2 18.57 16.84 2.93
N ASP A 3 18.77 17.98 2.27
CA ASP A 3 18.77 19.31 2.89
C ASP A 3 17.42 19.70 3.50
N LEU A 4 16.32 19.09 3.05
CA LEU A 4 15.00 19.28 3.68
C LEU A 4 14.97 18.79 5.12
N LEU A 5 15.80 17.82 5.48
CA LEU A 5 15.89 17.35 6.88
C LEU A 5 16.54 18.38 7.81
N LYS A 6 17.05 19.49 7.26
CA LYS A 6 17.63 20.62 7.99
C LYS A 6 16.81 21.92 7.81
N ASP A 7 15.76 21.89 6.99
CA ASP A 7 14.90 23.04 6.70
C ASP A 7 13.85 23.15 7.82
N GLU A 8 14.06 24.08 8.75
CA GLU A 8 13.20 24.24 9.93
C GLU A 8 11.76 24.58 9.59
N GLU A 9 11.53 25.40 8.56
CA GLU A 9 10.19 25.76 8.10
C GLU A 9 9.45 24.53 7.56
N TRP A 10 10.16 23.71 6.78
CA TRP A 10 9.64 22.44 6.30
C TRP A 10 9.33 21.46 7.44
N LEU A 11 10.26 21.27 8.37
CA LEU A 11 10.09 20.37 9.51
C LEU A 11 8.91 20.80 10.39
N TYR A 12 8.78 22.11 10.62
CA TYR A 12 7.64 22.70 11.32
C TYR A 12 6.33 22.42 10.59
N SER A 13 6.27 22.72 9.28
CA SER A 13 5.08 22.46 8.44
C SER A 13 4.64 21.01 8.50
N VAL A 14 5.58 20.06 8.33
CA VAL A 14 5.32 18.62 8.42
C VAL A 14 4.79 18.22 9.80
N SER A 15 5.40 18.75 10.86
CA SER A 15 5.00 18.45 12.24
C SER A 15 3.56 18.90 12.52
N VAL A 16 3.22 20.13 12.14
CA VAL A 16 1.87 20.70 12.32
C VAL A 16 0.83 19.91 11.52
N LEU A 17 1.11 19.62 10.25
CA LEU A 17 0.19 18.91 9.37
C LEU A 17 -0.10 17.47 9.82
N SER A 18 0.84 16.84 10.53
CA SER A 18 0.70 15.46 10.95
C SER A 18 -0.25 15.23 12.11
N GLY A 19 -0.40 16.22 13.02
CA GLY A 19 -1.16 16.07 14.27
C GLY A 19 -0.66 14.98 15.24
N LYS A 20 0.49 14.33 14.96
CA LYS A 20 0.97 13.13 15.69
C LYS A 20 2.12 13.40 16.69
N GLY A 21 2.29 14.67 17.09
CA GLY A 21 3.42 15.13 17.90
C GLY A 21 4.68 15.30 17.06
N GLY A 22 5.23 16.52 17.05
CA GLY A 22 6.30 16.90 16.12
C GLY A 22 7.51 15.97 16.17
N LYS A 23 8.03 15.66 17.36
CA LYS A 23 9.20 14.78 17.52
C LYS A 23 9.01 13.41 16.88
N THR A 24 7.90 12.74 17.17
CA THR A 24 7.59 11.39 16.67
C THR A 24 7.47 11.35 15.15
N VAL A 25 6.94 12.40 14.53
CA VAL A 25 6.77 12.49 13.08
C VAL A 25 8.10 12.80 12.40
N LEU A 26 8.90 13.69 12.98
CA LEU A 26 10.21 14.02 12.44
C LEU A 26 11.19 12.85 12.50
N GLU A 27 11.08 11.96 13.49
CA GLU A 27 11.85 10.70 13.54
C GLU A 27 11.52 9.77 12.36
N ARG A 28 10.27 9.79 11.87
CA ARG A 28 9.80 8.95 10.75
C ARG A 28 10.10 9.54 9.38
N LEU A 29 10.25 10.86 9.31
CA LEU A 29 10.36 11.63 8.07
C LEU A 29 11.48 11.14 7.14
N PRO A 30 12.72 10.87 7.60
CA PRO A 30 13.78 10.40 6.69
C PRO A 30 13.43 9.09 5.98
N GLY A 31 12.89 8.12 6.71
CA GLY A 31 12.51 6.82 6.15
C GLY A 31 11.31 6.91 5.21
N ALA A 32 10.33 7.77 5.52
CA ALA A 32 9.21 8.03 4.64
C ALA A 32 9.63 8.73 3.33
N MET A 33 10.55 9.70 3.40
CA MET A 33 11.09 10.36 2.21
C MET A 33 11.82 9.38 1.30
N GLU A 34 12.65 8.48 1.86
CA GLU A 34 13.32 7.43 1.09
C GLU A 34 12.33 6.51 0.35
N LEU A 35 11.26 6.07 1.03
CA LEU A 35 10.21 5.27 0.39
C LEU A 35 9.46 6.04 -0.69
N PHE A 36 9.24 7.33 -0.50
CA PHE A 36 8.58 8.16 -1.49
C PHE A 36 9.41 8.27 -2.78
N GLU A 37 10.73 8.43 -2.67
CA GLU A 37 11.62 8.41 -3.85
C GLU A 37 11.52 7.08 -4.59
N MET A 38 11.56 5.96 -3.86
CA MET A 38 11.40 4.62 -4.45
C MET A 38 10.02 4.44 -5.10
N HIS A 39 8.98 4.99 -4.49
CA HIS A 39 7.63 4.98 -5.06
C HIS A 39 7.58 5.74 -6.39
N LEU A 40 8.18 6.93 -6.47
CA LEU A 40 8.27 7.70 -7.72
C LEU A 40 9.01 6.94 -8.82
N VAL A 41 10.10 6.24 -8.48
CA VAL A 41 10.81 5.34 -9.40
C VAL A 41 9.88 4.22 -9.87
N SER A 42 9.17 3.57 -8.96
CA SER A 42 8.29 2.45 -9.28
C SER A 42 7.12 2.83 -10.19
N ILE A 43 6.62 4.07 -10.13
CA ILE A 43 5.53 4.55 -10.99
C ILE A 43 6.03 5.29 -12.25
N GLY A 44 7.34 5.41 -12.44
CA GLY A 44 7.93 6.09 -13.60
C GLY A 44 7.88 7.62 -13.57
N GLU A 45 7.64 8.24 -12.40
CA GLU A 45 7.47 9.69 -12.26
C GLU A 45 8.74 10.47 -11.89
N THR A 46 9.91 9.83 -11.89
CA THR A 46 11.20 10.43 -11.46
C THR A 46 11.55 11.74 -12.16
N GLY A 47 11.21 11.87 -13.45
CA GLY A 47 11.46 13.08 -14.25
C GLY A 47 10.41 14.19 -14.12
N THR A 48 9.32 13.95 -13.36
CA THR A 48 8.18 14.90 -13.30
C THR A 48 8.29 15.90 -12.15
N ILE A 49 9.25 15.71 -11.23
CA ILE A 49 9.47 16.64 -10.12
C ILE A 49 10.34 17.79 -10.60
N LEU A 50 9.67 18.92 -10.88
CA LEU A 50 10.28 20.09 -11.49
C LEU A 50 11.12 20.92 -10.51
N ASN A 51 10.76 20.93 -9.22
CA ASN A 51 11.45 21.71 -8.20
C ASN A 51 11.16 21.20 -6.77
N ILE A 52 11.80 21.82 -5.78
CA ILE A 52 11.70 21.43 -4.37
C ILE A 52 10.29 21.63 -3.78
N ASN A 53 9.55 22.64 -4.22
CA ASN A 53 8.19 22.89 -3.72
C ASN A 53 7.20 21.85 -4.26
N ASP A 54 7.38 21.43 -5.52
CA ASP A 54 6.60 20.34 -6.09
C ASP A 54 6.87 19.03 -5.35
N TYR A 55 8.14 18.76 -5.01
CA TYR A 55 8.49 17.63 -4.14
C TYR A 55 7.79 17.70 -2.78
N LYS A 56 7.92 18.84 -2.06
CA LYS A 56 7.28 19.08 -0.76
C LYS A 56 5.77 18.78 -0.82
N ARG A 57 5.08 19.32 -1.84
CA ARG A 57 3.63 19.13 -2.05
C ARG A 57 3.27 17.66 -2.28
N ARG A 58 3.94 16.99 -3.23
CA ARG A 58 3.63 15.59 -3.58
C ARG A 58 3.93 14.64 -2.43
N PHE A 59 5.08 14.82 -1.78
CA PHE A 59 5.46 14.04 -0.60
C PHE A 59 4.41 14.18 0.52
N GLN A 60 4.01 15.41 0.87
CA GLN A 60 3.01 15.63 1.91
C GLN A 60 1.68 14.97 1.57
N SER A 61 1.22 15.09 0.31
CA SER A 61 -0.02 14.44 -0.13
C SER A 61 0.06 12.92 -0.05
N TRP A 62 1.16 12.34 -0.54
CA TRP A 62 1.39 10.90 -0.47
C TRP A 62 1.45 10.40 0.98
N TRP A 63 2.22 11.06 1.85
CA TRP A 63 2.39 10.62 3.23
C TRP A 63 1.13 10.83 4.08
N ARG A 64 0.31 11.84 3.76
CA ARG A 64 -1.01 12.05 4.36
C ARG A 64 -1.97 10.90 4.04
N CYS A 65 -1.97 10.37 2.81
CA CYS A 65 -2.76 9.19 2.45
C CYS A 65 -2.32 7.92 3.21
N LEU A 66 -1.07 7.92 3.71
CA LEU A 66 -0.51 6.89 4.57
C LEU A 66 -0.63 7.23 6.06
N ASN A 67 -1.36 8.29 6.42
CA ASN A 67 -1.53 8.75 7.79
C ASN A 67 -0.18 8.96 8.52
N PHE A 68 0.84 9.51 7.85
CA PHE A 68 2.15 9.78 8.46
C PHE A 68 2.79 8.54 9.14
N GLU A 69 2.65 7.39 8.49
CA GLU A 69 3.15 6.11 9.00
C GLU A 69 4.68 6.00 8.91
N THR A 70 5.26 5.12 9.74
CA THR A 70 6.68 4.79 9.67
C THR A 70 7.02 4.02 8.39
N LYS A 71 8.32 4.00 8.02
CA LYS A 71 8.83 3.23 6.89
C LYS A 71 8.42 1.76 6.99
N GLU A 72 8.55 1.18 8.17
CA GLU A 72 8.25 -0.23 8.46
C GLU A 72 6.75 -0.50 8.32
N GLY A 73 5.90 0.40 8.84
CA GLY A 73 4.45 0.27 8.71
C GLY A 73 3.98 0.34 7.25
N ILE A 74 4.56 1.22 6.45
CA ILE A 74 4.27 1.34 5.01
C ILE A 74 4.69 0.04 4.28
N LEU A 75 5.89 -0.46 4.56
CA LEU A 75 6.39 -1.71 3.94
C LEU A 75 5.53 -2.92 4.34
N ALA A 76 5.17 -3.05 5.62
CA ALA A 76 4.32 -4.14 6.11
C ALA A 76 2.93 -4.11 5.43
N ARG A 77 2.34 -2.92 5.24
CA ARG A 77 1.08 -2.75 4.52
C ARG A 77 1.19 -3.17 3.05
N ASN A 78 2.29 -2.85 2.39
CA ASN A 78 2.49 -3.21 0.99
C ASN A 78 2.72 -4.73 0.82
N GLN A 79 3.42 -5.36 1.77
CA GLN A 79 3.61 -6.81 1.81
C GLN A 79 2.30 -7.57 2.03
N SER A 80 1.43 -7.09 2.93
CA SER A 80 0.12 -7.71 3.17
C SER A 80 -0.83 -7.58 1.97
N ALA A 81 -0.76 -6.47 1.23
CA ALA A 81 -1.49 -6.29 -0.03
C ALA A 81 -0.97 -7.18 -1.16
N SER A 82 0.31 -7.55 -1.15
CA SER A 82 0.95 -8.42 -2.15
C SER A 82 0.76 -9.91 -1.88
N ARG A 83 0.25 -10.28 -0.69
CA ARG A 83 -0.02 -11.68 -0.35
C ARG A 83 -1.18 -12.15 -1.23
N PRO A 84 -1.05 -13.27 -1.97
CA PRO A 84 -2.18 -13.84 -2.68
C PRO A 84 -3.29 -14.08 -1.67
N GLN A 85 -4.37 -13.32 -1.75
CA GLN A 85 -5.57 -13.70 -1.04
C GLN A 85 -5.99 -15.02 -1.67
N THR A 86 -5.84 -16.12 -0.93
CA THR A 86 -6.60 -17.33 -1.21
C THR A 86 -8.04 -16.88 -1.20
N LYS A 87 -8.64 -16.71 -2.39
CA LYS A 87 -10.05 -16.37 -2.50
C LYS A 87 -10.78 -17.39 -1.63
N PRO A 88 -11.56 -16.97 -0.61
CA PRO A 88 -12.39 -17.90 0.11
C PRO A 88 -13.23 -18.63 -0.94
N VAL A 89 -13.23 -19.96 -0.90
CA VAL A 89 -14.00 -20.77 -1.84
C VAL A 89 -15.44 -20.28 -1.80
N SER A 90 -15.95 -19.82 -2.94
CA SER A 90 -17.32 -19.29 -3.00
C SER A 90 -18.29 -20.42 -2.67
N ARG A 91 -19.35 -20.16 -1.91
CA ARG A 91 -20.42 -21.15 -1.68
C ARG A 91 -21.02 -21.64 -3.01
N ILE A 92 -20.96 -20.82 -4.06
CA ILE A 92 -21.39 -21.20 -5.41
C ILE A 92 -20.44 -22.24 -6.01
N ASP A 93 -19.12 -22.06 -5.87
CA ASP A 93 -18.13 -23.02 -6.37
C ASP A 93 -18.23 -24.36 -5.63
N GLU A 94 -18.51 -24.32 -4.32
CA GLU A 94 -18.76 -25.51 -3.50
C GLU A 94 -20.03 -26.23 -3.95
N MET A 95 -21.14 -25.51 -4.14
CA MET A 95 -22.40 -26.07 -4.63
C MET A 95 -22.26 -26.67 -6.04
N GLN A 96 -21.49 -26.03 -6.92
CA GLN A 96 -21.20 -26.55 -8.25
C GLN A 96 -20.42 -27.87 -8.21
N ARG A 97 -19.43 -28.01 -7.33
CA ARG A 97 -18.72 -29.29 -7.15
C ARG A 97 -19.65 -30.39 -6.67
N VAL A 98 -20.45 -30.11 -5.65
CA VAL A 98 -21.42 -31.08 -5.11
C VAL A 98 -22.43 -31.50 -6.17
N CYS A 99 -22.93 -30.56 -6.98
CA CYS A 99 -23.82 -30.88 -8.09
C CYS A 99 -23.14 -31.75 -9.15
N GLU A 100 -21.86 -31.51 -9.47
CA GLU A 100 -21.14 -32.30 -10.46
C GLU A 100 -20.86 -33.72 -9.97
N GLU A 101 -20.48 -33.88 -8.69
CA GLU A 101 -20.34 -35.19 -8.05
C GLU A 101 -21.66 -35.96 -8.04
N ALA A 102 -22.78 -35.28 -7.72
CA ALA A 102 -24.11 -35.86 -7.76
C ALA A 102 -24.48 -36.34 -9.17
N LYS A 103 -24.22 -35.54 -10.22
CA LYS A 103 -24.47 -35.95 -11.62
C LYS A 103 -23.67 -37.19 -12.01
N ILE A 104 -22.39 -37.25 -11.64
CA ILE A 104 -21.53 -38.41 -11.92
C ILE A 104 -22.08 -39.65 -11.22
N LEU A 105 -22.47 -39.53 -9.95
CA LEU A 105 -23.07 -40.63 -9.19
C LEU A 105 -24.37 -41.12 -9.84
N THR A 106 -25.27 -40.20 -10.21
CA THR A 106 -26.53 -40.53 -10.87
C THR A 106 -26.32 -41.23 -12.21
N ARG A 107 -25.40 -40.76 -13.05
CA ARG A 107 -25.05 -41.43 -14.32
C ARG A 107 -24.56 -42.86 -14.10
N LYS A 108 -23.69 -43.08 -13.11
CA LYS A 108 -23.20 -44.41 -12.72
C LYS A 108 -24.34 -45.32 -12.24
N MET A 109 -25.26 -44.81 -11.41
CA MET A 109 -26.39 -45.59 -10.92
C MET A 109 -27.36 -46.00 -12.03
N LEU A 110 -27.58 -45.11 -13.01
CA LEU A 110 -28.48 -45.34 -14.13
C LEU A 110 -27.83 -46.14 -15.28
N LYS A 111 -26.55 -46.54 -15.16
CA LYS A 111 -25.75 -47.18 -16.24
C LYS A 111 -25.79 -46.38 -17.55
N LEU A 112 -25.89 -45.07 -17.43
CA LEU A 112 -25.79 -44.14 -18.55
C LEU A 112 -24.29 -43.86 -18.72
N GLU A 113 -23.60 -44.75 -19.43
CA GLU A 113 -22.24 -44.52 -19.92
C GLU A 113 -22.26 -43.70 -21.22
#